data_AF-A0A816CPF4-F1
#
_entry.id   AF-A0A816CPF4-F1
#
_cell.length_a   1.000
_cell.length_b   1.000
_cell.length_c   1.000
_cell.angle_alpha   90.00
_cell.angle_beta   90.00
_cell.angle_gamma   90.00
#
_symmetry.space_group_name_H-M   'P 1'
#
loop_
_entity.id
_entity.type
_entity.pdbx_description
1 polymer ?
#
loop_
_entity_poly.entity_id
_entity_poly.type
_entity_poly.pdbx_seq_one_letter_code
_entity_poly.pdbx_strand_id
1 'polypeptide(L)'
;DDCDAYTLMRLSDIIRSLLVTYSDSYLIYFDSLAPHFHRLLERQRSVSDRQWSLHVWNDIIQYTGETSFRYQQYFLQRMAESVQDVSAEICEIASYGFGVMGMYVVAETNSRSDDNIMATENAIIAVTKILKYNNSKIENFNKLLEVWLSWLPIRESTEEASYVYDYLCDLA
;
A
#
# COMPACT_ATOMS: atom_id res chain seq x y z
N ASP A 1 -15.39 -18.71 13.61
CA ASP A 1 -14.48 -19.12 14.70
C ASP A 1 -13.04 -19.16 14.15
N ASP A 2 -12.04 -19.64 14.90
CA ASP A 2 -10.63 -19.71 14.46
C ASP A 2 -10.43 -20.45 13.12
N CYS A 3 -11.30 -21.41 12.79
CA CYS A 3 -11.31 -22.16 11.54
C CYS A 3 -11.66 -21.26 10.33
N ASP A 4 -12.60 -20.33 10.50
CA ASP A 4 -12.99 -19.39 9.43
C ASP A 4 -11.86 -18.40 9.15
N ALA A 5 -11.22 -17.88 10.21
CA ALA A 5 -10.07 -16.99 10.10
C ALA A 5 -8.89 -17.68 9.41
N TYR A 6 -8.60 -18.93 9.77
CA TYR A 6 -7.59 -19.74 9.10
C TYR A 6 -7.91 -19.97 7.62
N THR A 7 -9.18 -20.26 7.29
CA THR A 7 -9.60 -20.45 5.91
C THR A 7 -9.42 -19.18 5.08
N LEU A 8 -9.77 -18.02 5.63
CA LEU A 8 -9.61 -16.73 4.97
C LEU A 8 -8.13 -16.37 4.76
N MET A 9 -7.26 -16.68 5.72
CA MET A 9 -5.81 -16.56 5.57
C MET A 9 -5.32 -17.39 4.37
N ARG A 10 -5.68 -18.68 4.32
CA ARG A 10 -5.26 -19.57 3.22
C ARG A 10 -5.79 -19.11 1.87
N LEU A 11 -7.00 -18.57 1.81
CA LEU A 11 -7.54 -17.98 0.60
C LEU A 11 -6.72 -16.75 0.17
N SER A 12 -6.35 -15.90 1.12
CA SER A 12 -5.53 -14.71 0.86
C SER A 12 -4.15 -15.09 0.31
N ASP A 13 -3.52 -16.14 0.85
CA ASP A 13 -2.23 -16.66 0.35
C ASP A 13 -2.32 -17.18 -1.10
N ILE A 14 -3.41 -17.87 -1.44
CA ILE A 14 -3.66 -18.36 -2.81
C ILE A 14 -3.84 -17.17 -3.75
N ILE A 15 -4.65 -16.19 -3.37
CA ILE A 15 -4.88 -14.97 -4.16
C ILE A 15 -3.56 -14.23 -4.41
N ARG A 16 -2.75 -14.04 -3.37
CA ARG A 16 -1.41 -13.43 -3.50
C ARG A 16 -0.55 -14.20 -4.50
N SER A 17 -0.51 -15.53 -4.38
CA SER A 17 0.29 -16.37 -5.29
C SER A 17 -0.15 -16.23 -6.75
N LEU A 18 -1.46 -16.12 -6.99
CA LEU A 18 -2.03 -15.89 -8.32
C LEU A 18 -1.69 -14.49 -8.84
N LEU A 19 -1.77 -13.46 -7.99
CA LEU A 19 -1.40 -12.09 -8.34
C LEU A 19 0.09 -11.94 -8.68
N VAL A 20 0.97 -12.54 -7.88
CA VAL A 20 2.43 -12.56 -8.16
C VAL A 20 2.72 -13.25 -9.49
N THR A 21 1.99 -14.30 -9.83
CA THR A 21 2.25 -15.11 -11.03
C THR A 21 1.64 -14.51 -12.30
N TYR A 22 0.41 -14.01 -12.21
CA TYR A 22 -0.40 -13.62 -13.37
C TYR A 22 -0.70 -12.12 -13.45
N SER A 23 -0.42 -11.35 -12.40
CA SER A 23 -0.65 -9.90 -12.33
C SER A 23 -2.05 -9.55 -12.85
N ASP A 24 -2.16 -8.60 -13.77
CA ASP A 24 -3.41 -8.11 -14.36
C ASP A 24 -4.28 -9.21 -14.97
N SER A 25 -3.69 -10.31 -15.46
CA SER A 25 -4.44 -11.41 -16.10
C SER A 25 -5.33 -12.16 -15.10
N TYR A 26 -5.07 -12.05 -13.79
CA TYR A 26 -5.90 -12.65 -12.76
C TYR A 26 -7.17 -11.84 -12.46
N LEU A 27 -7.19 -10.55 -12.78
CA LEU A 27 -8.25 -9.63 -12.33
C LEU A 27 -9.64 -9.99 -12.86
N ILE A 28 -9.74 -10.61 -14.03
CA ILE A 28 -11.01 -11.12 -14.58
C ILE A 28 -11.69 -12.14 -13.65
N TYR A 29 -10.91 -12.90 -12.89
CA TYR A 29 -11.43 -13.86 -11.91
C TYR A 29 -11.73 -13.15 -10.58
N PHE A 30 -10.87 -12.22 -10.18
CA PHE A 30 -11.03 -11.44 -8.95
C PHE A 30 -12.27 -10.53 -8.97
N ASP A 31 -12.76 -10.10 -10.14
CA ASP A 31 -13.97 -9.28 -10.30
C ASP A 31 -15.17 -9.85 -9.51
N SER A 32 -15.32 -11.18 -9.50
CA SER A 32 -16.39 -11.86 -8.75
C SER A 32 -16.18 -11.85 -7.23
N LEU A 33 -14.93 -11.78 -6.76
CA LEU A 33 -14.55 -11.81 -5.35
C LEU A 33 -14.50 -10.41 -4.72
N ALA A 34 -14.24 -9.36 -5.52
CA ALA A 34 -14.10 -7.98 -5.06
C ALA A 34 -15.23 -7.51 -4.11
N PRO A 35 -16.53 -7.76 -4.40
CA PRO A 35 -17.60 -7.34 -3.49
C PRO A 35 -17.61 -8.10 -2.16
N HIS A 36 -17.05 -9.32 -2.11
CA HIS A 36 -16.94 -10.09 -0.87
C HIS A 36 -15.86 -9.52 0.03
N PHE A 37 -14.68 -9.24 -0.53
CA PHE A 37 -13.61 -8.57 0.20
C PHE A 37 -14.02 -7.16 0.65
N HIS A 38 -14.72 -6.38 -0.18
CA HIS A 38 -15.28 -5.10 0.27
C HIS A 38 -16.14 -5.22 1.54
N ARG A 39 -17.01 -6.24 1.62
CA ARG A 39 -17.86 -6.48 2.81
C ARG A 39 -17.07 -6.91 4.04
N LEU A 40 -15.90 -7.53 3.87
CA LEU A 40 -15.02 -7.89 4.98
C LEU A 40 -14.37 -6.66 5.62
N LEU A 41 -14.30 -5.52 4.91
CA LEU A 41 -13.84 -4.22 5.44
C LEU A 41 -14.92 -3.46 6.23
N GLU A 42 -16.09 -4.03 6.46
CA GLU A 42 -17.11 -3.39 7.28
C GLU A 42 -16.70 -3.31 8.76
N ARG A 43 -16.97 -2.18 9.41
CA ARG A 43 -16.54 -1.93 10.81
C ARG A 43 -17.09 -2.96 11.79
N GLN A 44 -18.27 -3.52 11.51
CA GLN A 44 -18.90 -4.58 12.31
C GLN A 44 -18.23 -5.95 12.16
N ARG A 45 -17.34 -6.14 11.18
CA ARG A 45 -16.65 -7.42 10.96
C ARG A 45 -15.56 -7.64 12.01
N SER A 46 -15.11 -8.87 12.12
CA SER A 46 -14.01 -9.20 13.02
C SER A 46 -12.72 -8.48 12.60
N VAL A 47 -11.78 -8.29 13.52
CA VAL A 47 -10.45 -7.74 13.20
C VAL A 47 -9.77 -8.59 12.13
N SER A 48 -9.86 -9.92 12.24
CA SER A 48 -9.27 -10.86 11.28
C SER A 48 -9.87 -10.72 9.87
N ASP A 49 -11.19 -10.54 9.74
CA ASP A 49 -11.83 -10.29 8.44
C ASP A 49 -11.29 -9.01 7.78
N ARG A 50 -11.26 -7.90 8.54
CA ARG A 50 -10.77 -6.62 8.04
C ARG A 50 -9.30 -6.71 7.65
N GLN A 51 -8.49 -7.36 8.49
CA GLN A 51 -7.06 -7.58 8.27
C GLN A 51 -6.79 -8.32 6.97
N TRP A 52 -7.34 -9.52 6.80
CA TRP A 52 -7.08 -10.33 5.60
C TRP A 52 -7.65 -9.70 4.34
N SER A 53 -8.76 -8.99 4.45
CA SER A 53 -9.26 -8.22 3.32
C SER A 53 -8.36 -7.06 2.94
N LEU A 54 -7.81 -6.32 3.90
CA LEU A 54 -6.84 -5.25 3.61
C LEU A 54 -5.58 -5.81 2.97
N HIS A 55 -5.09 -6.97 3.42
CA HIS A 55 -3.96 -7.65 2.77
C HIS A 55 -4.25 -7.96 1.30
N VAL A 56 -5.42 -8.52 0.99
CA VAL A 56 -5.79 -8.81 -0.40
C VAL A 56 -5.88 -7.54 -1.24
N TRP A 57 -6.43 -6.44 -0.70
CA TRP A 57 -6.45 -5.17 -1.42
C TRP A 57 -5.04 -4.59 -1.64
N ASN A 58 -4.16 -4.70 -0.65
CA ASN A 58 -2.76 -4.30 -0.80
C ASN A 58 -2.05 -5.14 -1.88
N ASP A 59 -2.27 -6.45 -1.92
CA ASP A 59 -1.71 -7.33 -2.95
C ASP A 59 -2.25 -6.93 -4.35
N ILE A 60 -3.55 -6.61 -4.46
CA ILE A 60 -4.15 -6.13 -5.72
C ILE A 60 -3.43 -4.85 -6.18
N ILE A 61 -3.24 -3.88 -5.30
CA ILE A 61 -2.55 -2.62 -5.63
C ILE A 61 -1.10 -2.93 -6.04
N GLN A 62 -0.39 -3.72 -5.24
CA GLN A 62 1.05 -4.00 -5.40
C GLN A 62 1.40 -4.80 -6.66
N TYR A 63 0.52 -5.70 -7.11
CA TYR A 63 0.81 -6.58 -8.23
C TYR A 63 0.08 -6.21 -9.52
N THR A 64 -0.79 -5.18 -9.50
CA THR A 64 -1.53 -4.73 -10.70
C THR A 64 -1.47 -3.22 -10.95
N GLY A 65 -0.81 -2.44 -10.09
CA GLY A 65 -0.50 -1.04 -10.35
C GLY A 65 -1.71 -0.19 -10.74
N GLU A 66 -1.61 0.55 -11.84
CA GLU A 66 -2.70 1.43 -12.33
C GLU A 66 -4.02 0.67 -12.57
N THR A 67 -3.94 -0.60 -13.01
CA THR A 67 -5.10 -1.43 -13.28
C THR A 67 -5.91 -1.68 -12.01
N SER A 68 -5.29 -1.67 -10.83
CA SER A 68 -5.96 -1.81 -9.54
C SER A 68 -7.01 -0.71 -9.28
N PHE A 69 -6.86 0.46 -9.89
CA PHE A 69 -7.72 1.62 -9.67
C PHE A 69 -9.16 1.40 -10.14
N ARG A 70 -9.41 0.41 -11.02
CA ARG A 70 -10.77 -0.02 -11.37
C ARG A 70 -11.58 -0.50 -10.16
N TYR A 71 -10.91 -0.90 -9.08
CA TYR A 71 -11.53 -1.34 -7.83
C TYR A 71 -11.58 -0.26 -6.74
N GLN A 72 -11.21 0.99 -7.03
CA GLN A 72 -11.11 2.07 -6.03
C GLN A 72 -12.37 2.20 -5.15
N GLN A 73 -13.56 1.99 -5.75
CA GLN A 73 -14.85 2.05 -5.05
C GLN A 73 -15.00 0.99 -3.96
N TYR A 74 -14.24 -0.10 -4.03
CA TYR A 74 -14.27 -1.20 -3.07
C TYR A 74 -13.29 -1.03 -1.92
N PHE A 75 -12.15 -0.39 -2.12
CA PHE A 75 -11.11 -0.35 -1.08
C PHE A 75 -10.78 1.05 -0.58
N LEU A 76 -10.80 2.08 -1.43
CA LEU A 76 -10.11 3.34 -1.14
C LEU A 76 -10.67 4.04 0.10
N GLN A 77 -11.99 4.25 0.15
CA GLN A 77 -12.62 4.88 1.30
C GLN A 77 -12.43 4.06 2.58
N ARG A 78 -12.60 2.73 2.51
CA ARG A 78 -12.50 1.86 3.68
C ARG A 78 -11.07 1.76 4.20
N MET A 79 -10.09 1.71 3.32
CA MET A 79 -8.67 1.75 3.68
C MET A 79 -8.32 3.09 4.33
N ALA A 80 -8.83 4.21 3.83
CA ALA A 80 -8.64 5.52 4.45
C ALA A 80 -9.20 5.56 5.89
N GLU A 81 -10.41 5.03 6.10
CA GLU A 81 -10.99 4.92 7.43
C GLU A 81 -10.20 3.98 8.35
N SER A 82 -9.63 2.90 7.81
CA SER A 82 -8.83 1.92 8.56
C SER A 82 -7.51 2.46 9.08
N VAL A 83 -6.97 3.57 8.55
CA VAL A 83 -5.78 4.23 9.11
C VAL A 83 -6.02 4.74 10.54
N GLN A 84 -7.29 4.97 10.90
CA GLN A 84 -7.71 5.43 12.23
C GLN A 84 -8.45 4.33 13.04
N ASP A 85 -8.24 3.05 12.71
CA ASP A 85 -8.85 1.94 13.44
C ASP A 85 -8.32 1.87 14.89
N VAL A 86 -9.07 1.20 15.77
CA VAL A 86 -8.65 0.94 17.15
C VAL A 86 -7.56 -0.14 17.20
N SER A 87 -7.51 -1.01 16.20
CA SER A 87 -6.46 -2.02 16.05
C SER A 87 -5.25 -1.42 15.34
N ALA A 88 -4.11 -1.36 16.05
CA ALA A 88 -2.84 -0.88 15.50
C ALA A 88 -2.40 -1.69 14.27
N GLU A 89 -2.71 -2.98 14.22
CA GLU A 89 -2.41 -3.87 13.09
C GLU A 89 -3.22 -3.48 11.84
N ILE A 90 -4.49 -3.09 12.00
CA ILE A 90 -5.31 -2.60 10.88
C ILE A 90 -4.78 -1.26 10.37
N CYS A 91 -4.43 -0.34 11.27
CA CYS A 91 -3.86 0.95 10.91
C CYS A 91 -2.57 0.79 10.11
N GLU A 92 -1.73 -0.15 10.51
CA GLU A 92 -0.49 -0.50 9.83
C GLU A 92 -0.75 -0.99 8.40
N ILE A 93 -1.61 -2.00 8.22
CA ILE A 93 -1.86 -2.60 6.91
C ILE A 93 -2.50 -1.57 5.97
N ALA A 94 -3.41 -0.74 6.47
CA ALA A 94 -3.98 0.35 5.69
C ALA A 94 -2.93 1.39 5.29
N SER A 95 -2.05 1.80 6.21
CA SER A 95 -0.96 2.75 5.94
C SER A 95 0.03 2.20 4.92
N TYR A 96 0.34 0.90 4.98
CA TYR A 96 1.18 0.23 3.98
C TYR A 96 0.56 0.32 2.58
N GLY A 97 -0.75 0.09 2.45
CA GLY A 97 -1.47 0.20 1.18
C GLY A 97 -1.33 1.58 0.54
N PHE A 98 -1.44 2.65 1.32
CA PHE A 98 -1.17 4.01 0.84
C PHE A 98 0.29 4.23 0.44
N GLY A 99 1.24 3.62 1.15
CA GLY A 99 2.64 3.62 0.76
C GLY A 99 2.85 3.01 -0.63
N VAL A 100 2.28 1.83 -0.87
CA VAL A 100 2.34 1.15 -2.18
C VAL A 100 1.69 2.01 -3.27
N MET A 101 0.52 2.62 -3.03
CA MET A 101 -0.10 3.55 -3.98
C MET A 101 0.83 4.73 -4.30
N GLY A 102 1.49 5.30 -3.29
CA GLY A 102 2.48 6.37 -3.47
C GLY A 102 3.65 5.96 -4.37
N MET A 103 4.12 4.72 -4.29
CA MET A 103 5.21 4.23 -5.15
C MET A 103 4.86 4.30 -6.65
N TYR A 104 3.59 4.08 -7.02
CA TYR A 104 3.14 4.20 -8.40
C TYR A 104 3.13 5.65 -8.89
N VAL A 105 2.81 6.62 -8.02
CA VAL A 105 2.91 8.05 -8.35
C VAL A 105 4.35 8.41 -8.69
N VAL A 106 5.32 7.89 -7.94
CA VAL A 106 6.74 8.18 -8.18
C VAL A 106 7.26 7.53 -9.46
N ALA A 107 6.78 6.32 -9.76
CA ALA A 107 7.19 5.52 -10.92
C ALA A 107 6.54 5.97 -12.24
N GLU A 108 5.55 6.88 -12.21
CA GLU A 108 4.81 7.33 -13.39
C GLU A 108 5.70 8.02 -14.44
N THR A 109 5.33 7.89 -15.71
CA THR A 109 6.01 8.58 -16.80
C THR A 109 5.83 10.09 -16.62
N ASN A 110 6.93 10.86 -16.68
CA ASN A 110 6.92 12.30 -16.42
C ASN A 110 6.50 12.68 -14.98
N SER A 111 6.68 11.79 -13.99
CA SER A 111 6.45 12.10 -12.57
C SER A 111 7.23 13.36 -12.10
N ARG A 112 8.37 13.64 -12.72
CA ARG A 112 9.22 14.82 -12.45
C ARG A 112 8.99 16.04 -13.35
N SER A 113 7.92 16.06 -14.16
CA SER A 113 7.55 17.27 -14.92
C SER A 113 7.06 18.37 -13.97
N ASP A 114 7.11 19.63 -14.42
CA ASP A 114 6.67 20.78 -13.63
C ASP A 114 5.22 20.65 -13.13
N ASP A 115 4.35 19.98 -13.90
CA ASP A 115 2.95 19.74 -13.53
C ASP A 115 2.81 18.67 -12.43
N ASN A 116 3.71 17.69 -12.38
CA ASN A 116 3.59 16.50 -11.52
C ASN A 116 4.56 16.50 -10.32
N ILE A 117 5.59 17.36 -10.33
CA ILE A 117 6.69 17.32 -9.37
C ILE A 117 6.21 17.40 -7.91
N MET A 118 5.20 18.21 -7.63
CA MET A 118 4.62 18.34 -6.29
C MET A 118 3.95 17.05 -5.81
N ALA A 119 3.23 16.35 -6.69
CA ALA A 119 2.59 15.08 -6.36
C ALA A 119 3.65 14.00 -6.09
N THR A 120 4.68 13.95 -6.94
CA THR A 120 5.80 13.02 -6.83
C THR A 120 6.60 13.23 -5.54
N GLU A 121 6.94 14.46 -5.20
CA GLU A 121 7.67 14.76 -3.97
C GLU A 121 6.84 14.47 -2.72
N ASN A 122 5.54 14.76 -2.73
CA ASN A 122 4.64 14.38 -1.63
C ASN A 122 4.54 12.86 -1.46
N ALA A 123 4.52 12.10 -2.55
CA ALA A 123 4.56 10.64 -2.49
C ALA A 123 5.89 10.13 -1.89
N ILE A 124 7.03 10.70 -2.30
CA ILE A 124 8.35 10.40 -1.72
C ILE A 124 8.37 10.71 -0.22
N ILE A 125 7.81 11.84 0.21
CA ILE A 125 7.72 12.23 1.62
C ILE A 125 6.86 11.22 2.41
N ALA A 126 5.72 10.81 1.86
CA ALA A 126 4.85 9.82 2.49
C ALA A 126 5.58 8.46 2.66
N VAL A 127 6.28 7.99 1.62
CA VAL A 127 7.07 6.75 1.71
C VAL A 127 8.23 6.89 2.69
N THR A 128 8.90 8.05 2.73
CA THR A 128 9.95 8.35 3.72
C THR A 128 9.41 8.18 5.15
N LYS A 129 8.23 8.75 5.45
CA LYS A 129 7.61 8.62 6.78
C LYS A 129 7.31 7.16 7.12
N ILE A 130 6.86 6.35 6.15
CA ILE A 130 6.65 4.91 6.34
C ILE A 130 7.99 4.20 6.62
N LEU A 131 9.03 4.47 5.83
CA LEU A 131 10.36 3.89 6.03
C LEU A 131 10.96 4.24 7.40
N LYS A 132 10.83 5.50 7.84
CA LYS A 132 11.37 5.96 9.11
C LYS A 132 10.68 5.31 10.31
N TYR A 133 9.35 5.28 10.32
CA TYR A 133 8.60 4.88 11.52
C TYR A 133 8.17 3.41 11.53
N ASN A 134 8.14 2.73 10.37
CA ASN A 134 7.60 1.38 10.23
C ASN A 134 8.58 0.38 9.58
N ASN A 135 9.90 0.66 9.54
CA ASN A 135 10.90 -0.19 8.85
C ASN A 135 10.88 -1.68 9.28
N SER A 136 10.70 -1.99 10.57
CA SER A 136 10.76 -3.36 11.11
C SER A 136 9.69 -4.29 10.56
N LYS A 137 8.67 -3.75 9.89
CA LYS A 137 7.52 -4.45 9.32
C LYS A 137 7.61 -4.58 7.81
N ILE A 138 8.68 -4.08 7.19
CA ILE A 138 8.88 -4.11 5.74
C ILE A 138 9.77 -5.31 5.39
N GLU A 139 9.18 -6.37 4.84
CA GLU A 139 9.88 -7.62 4.51
C GLU A 139 11.09 -7.41 3.58
N ASN A 140 10.98 -6.49 2.61
CA ASN A 140 12.04 -6.15 1.66
C ASN A 140 12.60 -4.74 1.87
N PHE A 141 12.81 -4.34 3.14
CA PHE A 141 13.24 -2.99 3.52
C PHE A 141 14.45 -2.49 2.71
N ASN A 142 15.53 -3.28 2.62
CA ASN A 142 16.74 -2.85 1.91
C ASN A 142 16.50 -2.56 0.42
N LYS A 143 15.70 -3.39 -0.25
CA LYS A 143 15.35 -3.17 -1.65
C LYS A 143 14.49 -1.92 -1.82
N LEU A 144 13.54 -1.70 -0.91
CA LEU A 144 12.73 -0.48 -0.90
C LEU A 144 13.60 0.75 -0.63
N LEU A 145 14.61 0.64 0.22
CA LEU A 145 15.56 1.69 0.52
C LEU A 145 16.43 2.05 -0.69
N GLU A 146 16.95 1.06 -1.42
CA GLU A 146 17.69 1.28 -2.69
C GLU A 146 16.82 2.03 -3.72
N VAL A 147 15.56 1.62 -3.87
CA VAL A 147 14.61 2.29 -4.75
C VAL A 147 14.32 3.71 -4.26
N TRP A 148 14.11 3.90 -2.96
CA TRP A 148 13.85 5.21 -2.38
C TRP A 148 15.04 6.18 -2.56
N LEU A 149 16.28 5.70 -2.41
CA LEU A 149 17.48 6.49 -2.69
C LEU A 149 17.51 7.00 -4.15
N SER A 150 17.03 6.19 -5.09
CA SER A 150 16.93 6.60 -6.51
C SER A 150 15.92 7.74 -6.75
N TRP A 151 15.03 7.99 -5.79
CA TRP A 151 14.07 9.10 -5.86
C TRP A 151 14.61 10.42 -5.28
N LEU A 152 15.85 10.47 -4.82
CA LEU A 152 16.46 11.72 -4.37
C LEU A 152 17.22 12.40 -5.52
N PRO A 153 17.32 13.75 -5.55
CA PRO A 153 16.82 14.69 -4.54
C PRO A 153 15.35 15.09 -4.74
N ILE A 154 14.76 15.61 -3.67
CA ILE A 154 13.58 16.47 -3.71
C ILE A 154 14.03 17.94 -3.73
N ARG A 155 13.33 18.80 -4.48
CA ARG A 155 13.76 20.16 -4.83
C ARG A 155 12.70 21.21 -4.54
N GLU A 156 11.42 20.91 -4.71
CA GLU A 156 10.34 21.90 -4.66
C GLU A 156 9.67 21.97 -3.28
N SER A 157 9.52 20.84 -2.59
CA SER A 157 8.87 20.76 -1.28
C SER A 157 9.82 21.14 -0.12
N THR A 158 10.10 22.44 0.04
CA THR A 158 11.15 22.95 0.94
C THR A 158 10.90 22.73 2.43
N GLU A 159 9.65 22.78 2.90
CA GLU A 159 9.33 22.58 4.33
C GLU A 159 9.48 21.11 4.74
N GLU A 160 8.95 20.21 3.93
CA GLU A 160 8.96 18.76 4.20
C GLU A 160 10.26 18.09 3.76
N ALA A 161 11.12 18.81 3.02
CA ALA A 161 12.41 18.29 2.61
C ALA A 161 13.32 17.92 3.78
N SER A 162 13.18 18.65 4.89
CA SER A 162 13.85 18.35 6.15
C SER A 162 13.63 16.89 6.58
N TYR A 163 12.40 16.39 6.57
CA TYR A 163 12.11 15.00 6.98
C TYR A 163 12.84 13.95 6.14
N VAL A 164 12.94 14.18 4.84
CA VAL A 164 13.58 13.25 3.89
C VAL A 164 15.09 13.25 4.08
N TYR A 165 15.70 14.42 4.20
CA TYR A 165 17.15 14.52 4.39
C TYR A 165 17.58 14.17 5.82
N ASP A 166 16.76 14.43 6.83
CA ASP A 166 16.99 13.94 8.20
C ASP A 166 16.97 12.41 8.24
N TYR A 167 16.01 11.77 7.56
CA TYR A 167 16.00 10.32 7.44
C TYR A 167 17.21 9.79 6.66
N LEU A 168 17.63 10.46 5.59
CA LEU A 168 18.85 10.11 4.87
C LEU A 168 20.09 10.16 5.78
N CYS A 169 20.17 11.15 6.66
CA CYS A 169 21.24 11.26 7.65
C CYS A 169 21.16 10.17 8.72
N ASP A 170 19.96 9.77 9.15
CA ASP A 170 19.77 8.67 10.12
C ASP A 170 20.23 7.30 9.57
N LEU A 171 20.38 7.17 8.24
CA LEU A 171 20.80 5.95 7.55
C LEU A 171 22.32 5.84 7.33
N ALA A 172 23.07 6.93 7.55
CA ALA A 172 24.52 7.00 7.38
C ALA A 172 25.28 6.48 8.61
#